data_AF-A0A258N6A8-F1
#
_entry.id   AF-A0A258N6A8-F1
#
_cell.length_a   1.000
_cell.length_b   1.000
_cell.length_c   1.000
_cell.angle_alpha   90.00
_cell.angle_beta   90.00
_cell.angle_gamma   90.00
#
_symmetry.space_group_name_H-M   'P 1'
#
loop_
_entity.id
_entity.type
_entity.pdbx_description
1 polymer ?
#
loop_
_entity_poly.entity_id
_entity_poly.type
_entity_poly.pdbx_seq_one_letter_code
_entity_poly.pdbx_strand_id
1 'polypeptide(L)'
;MSGLMMASLLGGVQAQSLADLQKDNLTPGDVLTYGMGYNNQRYSPLKQINTGNAAKLSPTWAYSLNNPQGQESQPIVHDGVMYITTHNTTVALNPLTGKQLWKQEIELPQDVFKMACCGILNRGAAIFDGKLYRSTLDAHVIALDLKTGKQLWKSKAADYLDGQAMTSAPLIANGVVLTGIAGGEYGTRGFIDAWDPATGKKLWRFFTTAAPGEKGGDTWPGDTHLKGGAPTWLTGAYDPELDLVYWGTGNGGPWNPNARVGDNLYINTVLAIRPKTGELVWHYQFSPNDPYDYDSTEVGMLVDMKIGGKNRKVLTQANRNGFFYVLDRATGELLAANPYVKVNWADRIDLKTGRPVLSATDKKARAGEDVEIFPSVLGGKNWTPMSWNPATGLAYANTLNISWPYQLAKPEYKKGEWYLGVNFRGVNMPKDQPHGYLSAIDPMTGKSKWQMAWPGQPSMAGTLSTAGNLVFTGAATGEFMAVDARNGKKLWEFQTGSGIIGLPVTWEHKGKQYVSVVSGAGGVWALLGDERMGQTPAGGSLWTFSLN
;
A
#
# COMPACT_ATOMS: atom_id res chain seq x y z
N MET A 1 47.05 -17.29 39.47
CA MET A 1 45.62 -17.28 39.09
C MET A 1 45.16 -15.83 39.07
N SER A 2 45.23 -15.18 37.92
CA SER A 2 44.79 -13.80 37.74
C SER A 2 43.68 -13.82 36.70
N GLY A 3 42.43 -13.84 37.18
CA GLY A 3 41.25 -13.82 36.33
C GLY A 3 41.02 -12.44 35.77
N LEU A 4 41.19 -12.28 34.46
CA LEU A 4 40.67 -11.12 33.73
C LEU A 4 39.16 -11.29 33.60
N MET A 5 38.40 -10.49 34.35
CA MET A 5 36.98 -10.26 34.07
C MET A 5 36.88 -9.41 32.81
N MET A 6 36.43 -10.03 31.72
CA MET A 6 36.08 -9.34 30.49
C MET A 6 34.69 -8.72 30.70
N ALA A 7 34.65 -7.43 31.01
CA ALA A 7 33.41 -6.66 31.06
C ALA A 7 32.87 -6.52 29.63
N SER A 8 31.82 -7.29 29.33
CA SER A 8 31.01 -7.11 28.13
C SER A 8 30.28 -5.77 28.22
N LEU A 9 30.74 -4.78 27.46
CA LEU A 9 30.01 -3.54 27.17
C LEU A 9 28.73 -3.90 26.41
N LEU A 10 27.62 -4.02 27.16
CA LEU A 10 26.28 -3.95 26.60
C LEU A 10 26.11 -2.53 26.05
N GLY A 11 26.31 -2.35 24.74
CA GLY A 11 25.94 -1.12 24.05
C GLY A 11 24.46 -0.83 24.34
N GLY A 12 24.19 0.32 24.95
CA GLY A 12 22.83 0.76 25.21
C GLY A 12 22.09 0.86 23.87
N VAL A 13 20.96 0.16 23.75
CA VAL A 13 20.03 0.31 22.63
C VAL A 13 19.58 1.77 22.62
N GLN A 14 20.04 2.56 21.65
CA GLN A 14 19.61 3.94 21.46
C GLN A 14 18.18 3.91 20.93
N ALA A 15 17.30 4.75 21.48
CA ALA A 15 15.96 4.87 20.94
C ALA A 15 16.05 5.44 19.51
N GLN A 16 15.34 4.82 18.57
CA GLN A 16 15.23 5.30 17.20
C GLN A 16 14.88 6.80 17.15
N SER A 17 15.70 7.56 16.43
CA SER A 17 15.52 8.99 16.23
C SER A 17 14.78 9.29 14.91
N LEU A 18 14.28 10.52 14.76
CA LEU A 18 13.77 11.00 13.48
C LEU A 18 14.84 10.99 12.38
N ALA A 19 16.12 11.17 12.74
CA ALA A 19 17.22 11.13 11.79
C ALA A 19 17.45 9.72 11.22
N ASP A 20 17.16 8.67 12.00
CA ASP A 20 17.24 7.29 11.52
C ASP A 20 16.13 7.01 10.51
N LEU A 21 14.90 7.43 10.81
CA LEU A 21 13.77 7.32 9.87
C LEU A 21 14.02 8.08 8.56
N GLN A 22 14.63 9.27 8.63
CA GLN A 22 15.00 10.07 7.45
C GLN A 22 16.04 9.38 6.56
N LYS A 23 16.88 8.51 7.14
CA LYS A 23 17.97 7.82 6.44
C LYS A 23 17.66 6.36 6.12
N ASP A 24 16.46 5.87 6.43
CA ASP A 24 16.07 4.46 6.30
C ASP A 24 16.44 3.85 4.92
N ASN A 25 16.18 4.58 3.83
CA ASN A 25 16.52 4.14 2.47
C ASN A 25 18.03 4.06 2.17
N LEU A 26 18.88 4.63 3.04
CA LEU A 26 20.33 4.66 2.94
C LEU A 26 21.03 3.75 3.95
N THR A 27 20.33 3.27 4.97
CA THR A 27 20.87 2.45 6.07
C THR A 27 20.36 1.03 5.99
N PRO A 28 20.95 0.17 5.15
CA PRO A 28 20.41 -1.16 4.85
C PRO A 28 20.45 -2.14 6.01
N GLY A 29 21.09 -1.79 7.14
CA GLY A 29 21.06 -2.61 8.36
C GLY A 29 19.67 -2.70 8.99
N ASP A 30 18.85 -1.68 8.74
CA ASP A 30 17.49 -1.56 9.25
C ASP A 30 16.48 -1.42 8.10
N VAL A 31 15.21 -1.66 8.42
CA VAL A 31 14.04 -1.40 7.59
C VAL A 31 12.99 -0.78 8.52
N LEU A 32 12.95 0.55 8.56
CA LEU A 32 12.27 1.30 9.61
C LEU A 32 10.90 1.83 9.21
N THR A 33 10.73 2.14 7.93
CA THR A 33 9.50 2.74 7.40
C THR A 33 8.77 1.77 6.48
N TYR A 34 7.44 1.86 6.47
CA TYR A 34 6.66 1.32 5.36
C TYR A 34 7.19 1.98 4.07
N GLY A 35 7.57 1.17 3.07
CA GLY A 35 8.21 1.71 1.86
C GLY A 35 9.73 1.55 1.76
N MET A 36 10.43 1.15 2.84
CA MET A 36 11.91 1.13 2.91
C MET A 36 12.52 2.51 2.61
N GLY A 37 11.95 3.53 3.21
CA GLY A 37 12.25 4.94 3.03
C GLY A 37 10.97 5.77 3.05
N TYR A 38 11.03 6.97 3.62
CA TYR A 38 9.91 7.92 3.58
C TYR A 38 9.45 8.28 2.15
N ASN A 39 10.33 8.10 1.17
CA ASN A 39 10.04 8.29 -0.24
C ASN A 39 9.24 7.14 -0.89
N ASN A 40 8.97 6.05 -0.15
CA ASN A 40 8.25 4.86 -0.62
C ASN A 40 8.81 4.21 -1.90
N GLN A 41 10.09 4.43 -2.23
CA GLN A 41 10.67 3.92 -3.48
C GLN A 41 10.86 2.40 -3.50
N ARG A 42 10.88 1.75 -2.33
CA ARG A 42 11.14 0.30 -2.18
C ARG A 42 12.39 -0.12 -2.95
N TYR A 43 13.41 0.74 -2.84
CA TYR A 43 14.70 0.56 -3.46
C TYR A 43 15.74 0.36 -2.37
N SER A 44 16.59 -0.65 -2.52
CA SER A 44 17.75 -0.84 -1.65
C SER A 44 19.06 -0.60 -2.40
N PRO A 45 20.02 0.12 -1.79
CA PRO A 45 21.36 0.28 -2.36
C PRO A 45 22.21 -1.01 -2.28
N LEU A 46 21.71 -2.07 -1.61
CA LEU A 46 22.40 -3.35 -1.52
C LEU A 46 22.52 -4.03 -2.89
N LYS A 47 23.68 -4.62 -3.14
CA LYS A 47 24.04 -5.27 -4.42
C LYS A 47 24.83 -6.57 -4.26
N GLN A 48 24.93 -7.11 -3.04
CA GLN A 48 25.61 -8.38 -2.82
C GLN A 48 24.89 -9.50 -3.57
N ILE A 49 23.56 -9.50 -3.51
CA ILE A 49 22.68 -10.28 -4.38
C ILE A 49 22.43 -9.44 -5.65
N ASN A 50 22.79 -10.00 -6.81
CA ASN A 50 22.71 -9.34 -8.09
C ASN A 50 22.44 -10.34 -9.23
N THR A 51 22.29 -9.82 -10.46
CA THR A 51 21.98 -10.64 -11.64
C THR A 51 22.97 -11.79 -11.91
N GLY A 52 24.21 -11.71 -11.43
CA GLY A 52 25.23 -12.74 -11.63
C GLY A 52 25.19 -13.89 -10.61
N ASN A 53 24.52 -13.70 -9.47
CA ASN A 53 24.50 -14.70 -8.40
C ASN A 53 23.12 -14.98 -7.79
N ALA A 54 22.05 -14.30 -8.22
CA ALA A 54 20.69 -14.50 -7.72
C ALA A 54 20.23 -15.98 -7.77
N ALA A 55 20.68 -16.74 -8.77
CA ALA A 55 20.39 -18.16 -8.90
C ALA A 55 20.92 -19.03 -7.73
N LYS A 56 21.80 -18.49 -6.88
CA LYS A 56 22.37 -19.17 -5.70
C LYS A 56 21.64 -18.83 -4.40
N LEU A 57 20.55 -18.06 -4.45
CA LEU A 57 19.74 -17.79 -3.27
C LEU A 57 19.12 -19.09 -2.74
N SER A 58 19.16 -19.23 -1.41
CA SER A 58 18.47 -20.32 -0.71
C SER A 58 17.75 -19.80 0.53
N PRO A 59 16.68 -20.48 0.97
CA PRO A 59 16.07 -20.19 2.27
C PRO A 59 17.11 -20.30 3.38
N THR A 60 17.16 -19.27 4.23
CA THR A 60 17.96 -19.26 5.46
C THR A 60 17.13 -19.80 6.63
N TRP A 61 15.87 -19.36 6.73
CA TRP A 61 14.89 -19.85 7.70
C TRP A 61 13.48 -19.46 7.26
N ALA A 62 12.48 -20.10 7.87
CA ALA A 62 11.07 -19.74 7.75
C ALA A 62 10.41 -19.73 9.14
N TYR A 63 9.36 -18.93 9.30
CA TYR A 63 8.55 -18.83 10.52
C TYR A 63 7.06 -18.93 10.16
N SER A 64 6.33 -19.85 10.80
CA SER A 64 4.87 -19.94 10.64
C SER A 64 4.19 -18.83 11.43
N LEU A 65 3.31 -18.07 10.78
CA LEU A 65 2.51 -17.03 11.44
C LEU A 65 1.30 -17.60 12.17
N ASN A 66 1.05 -18.92 12.07
CA ASN A 66 -0.11 -19.62 12.62
C ASN A 66 -1.43 -18.89 12.30
N ASN A 67 -1.58 -18.47 11.04
CA ASN A 67 -2.68 -17.65 10.59
C ASN A 67 -3.12 -18.09 9.18
N PRO A 68 -4.37 -18.53 8.98
CA PRO A 68 -4.83 -18.98 7.67
C PRO A 68 -5.31 -17.83 6.76
N GLN A 69 -5.36 -16.59 7.25
CA GLN A 69 -5.83 -15.44 6.51
C GLN A 69 -4.73 -14.85 5.61
N GLY A 70 -5.12 -13.92 4.72
CA GLY A 70 -4.19 -13.23 3.82
C GLY A 70 -3.11 -12.43 4.53
N GLN A 71 -1.89 -12.47 4.00
CA GLN A 71 -0.72 -11.86 4.61
C GLN A 71 -0.13 -10.72 3.76
N GLU A 72 -0.52 -9.48 4.09
CA GLU A 72 -0.12 -8.26 3.36
C GLU A 72 1.02 -7.48 4.05
N SER A 73 1.54 -7.97 5.17
CA SER A 73 2.44 -7.21 6.03
C SER A 73 3.83 -7.01 5.43
N GLN A 74 4.39 -5.81 5.60
CA GLN A 74 5.83 -5.56 5.45
C GLN A 74 6.56 -5.96 6.75
N PRO A 75 7.59 -6.83 6.70
CA PRO A 75 8.51 -6.98 7.82
C PRO A 75 9.31 -5.69 8.03
N ILE A 76 9.47 -5.27 9.28
CA ILE A 76 10.37 -4.16 9.66
C ILE A 76 11.53 -4.72 10.49
N VAL A 77 12.72 -4.18 10.32
CA VAL A 77 13.95 -4.62 11.00
C VAL A 77 14.55 -3.41 11.69
N HIS A 78 14.80 -3.52 12.99
CA HIS A 78 15.44 -2.46 13.74
C HIS A 78 16.31 -3.05 14.84
N ASP A 79 17.56 -2.62 14.92
CA ASP A 79 18.52 -3.02 15.97
C ASP A 79 18.63 -4.54 16.13
N GLY A 80 18.66 -5.26 15.00
CA GLY A 80 18.81 -6.71 14.99
C GLY A 80 17.57 -7.49 15.45
N VAL A 81 16.39 -6.87 15.44
CA VAL A 81 15.10 -7.53 15.66
C VAL A 81 14.19 -7.28 14.46
N MET A 82 13.49 -8.33 14.01
CA MET A 82 12.48 -8.23 12.97
C MET A 82 11.09 -8.30 13.58
N TYR A 83 10.20 -7.41 13.13
CA TYR A 83 8.81 -7.36 13.57
C TYR A 83 7.87 -7.62 12.40
N ILE A 84 6.84 -8.41 12.66
CA ILE A 84 5.82 -8.73 11.68
C ILE A 84 4.42 -8.73 12.30
N THR A 85 3.43 -8.31 11.53
CA THR A 85 2.03 -8.28 11.93
C THR A 85 1.18 -9.21 11.08
N THR A 86 0.20 -9.85 11.73
CA THR A 86 -0.99 -10.39 11.07
C THR A 86 -2.20 -9.56 11.48
N HIS A 87 -3.41 -9.92 11.07
CA HIS A 87 -4.63 -9.22 11.51
C HIS A 87 -4.81 -9.19 13.04
N ASN A 88 -4.36 -10.22 13.77
CA ASN A 88 -4.56 -10.37 15.22
C ASN A 88 -3.28 -10.63 16.03
N THR A 89 -2.10 -10.63 15.41
CA THR A 89 -0.84 -10.86 16.14
C THR A 89 0.25 -9.89 15.69
N THR A 90 1.12 -9.50 16.63
CA THR A 90 2.42 -8.89 16.36
C THR A 90 3.49 -9.83 16.90
N VAL A 91 4.53 -10.11 16.12
CA VAL A 91 5.62 -11.00 16.49
C VAL A 91 6.95 -10.29 16.33
N ALA A 92 7.83 -10.43 17.32
CA ALA A 92 9.24 -10.06 17.21
C ALA A 92 10.10 -11.32 17.09
N LEU A 93 11.05 -11.29 16.16
CA LEU A 93 11.88 -12.40 15.78
C LEU A 93 13.36 -11.99 15.78
N ASN A 94 14.23 -12.93 16.08
CA ASN A 94 15.63 -12.81 15.69
C ASN A 94 15.73 -12.93 14.15
N PRO A 95 16.21 -11.91 13.43
CA PRO A 95 16.19 -11.88 11.96
C PRO A 95 17.17 -12.87 11.32
N LEU A 96 18.16 -13.38 12.07
CA LEU A 96 19.15 -14.34 11.57
C LEU A 96 18.69 -15.79 11.71
N THR A 97 17.81 -16.09 12.67
CA THR A 97 17.41 -17.47 12.99
C THR A 97 15.91 -17.73 12.87
N GLY A 98 15.08 -16.69 12.78
CA GLY A 98 13.63 -16.81 12.84
C GLY A 98 13.09 -17.15 14.23
N LYS A 99 13.94 -17.20 15.27
CA LYS A 99 13.52 -17.50 16.64
C LYS A 99 12.61 -16.39 17.16
N GLN A 100 11.43 -16.77 17.64
CA GLN A 100 10.52 -15.85 18.32
C GLN A 100 11.12 -15.31 19.62
N LEU A 101 11.15 -13.98 19.74
CA LEU A 101 11.55 -13.26 20.94
C LEU A 101 10.33 -12.99 21.83
N TRP A 102 9.27 -12.45 21.23
CA TRP A 102 7.97 -12.27 21.86
C TRP A 102 6.85 -12.30 20.81
N LYS A 103 5.62 -12.55 21.28
CA LYS A 103 4.40 -12.49 20.48
C LYS A 103 3.31 -11.82 21.32
N GLN A 104 2.65 -10.83 20.72
CA GLN A 104 1.48 -10.17 21.29
C GLN A 104 0.25 -10.54 20.46
N GLU A 105 -0.75 -11.12 21.13
CA GLU A 105 -2.04 -11.40 20.53
C GLU A 105 -3.00 -10.22 20.76
N ILE A 106 -3.90 -10.01 19.81
CA ILE A 106 -4.89 -8.94 19.83
C ILE A 106 -6.26 -9.61 19.81
N GLU A 107 -7.00 -9.41 20.89
CA GLU A 107 -8.39 -9.81 20.96
C GLU A 107 -9.24 -8.87 20.11
N LEU A 108 -9.98 -9.46 19.18
CA LEU A 108 -10.88 -8.75 18.29
C LEU A 108 -12.33 -9.18 18.56
N PRO A 109 -13.31 -8.26 18.51
CA PRO A 109 -14.72 -8.63 18.51
C PRO A 109 -15.02 -9.61 17.37
N GLN A 110 -15.79 -10.67 17.66
CA GLN A 110 -16.06 -11.72 16.67
C GLN A 110 -16.81 -11.21 15.42
N ASP A 111 -17.60 -10.15 15.57
CA ASP A 111 -18.37 -9.55 14.49
C ASP A 111 -17.59 -8.53 13.65
N VAL A 112 -16.36 -8.17 14.04
CA VAL A 112 -15.53 -7.20 13.30
C VAL A 112 -15.28 -7.64 11.86
N PHE A 113 -15.20 -8.94 11.62
CA PHE A 113 -14.89 -9.50 10.30
C PHE A 113 -15.97 -9.23 9.26
N LYS A 114 -17.21 -8.93 9.69
CA LYS A 114 -18.32 -8.53 8.80
C LYS A 114 -18.12 -7.13 8.19
N MET A 115 -17.29 -6.32 8.84
CA MET A 115 -17.02 -4.92 8.48
C MET A 115 -15.74 -4.75 7.66
N ALA A 116 -15.04 -5.87 7.37
CA ALA A 116 -13.89 -5.87 6.49
C ALA A 116 -14.35 -6.13 5.04
N CYS A 117 -14.26 -5.12 4.17
CA CYS A 117 -14.66 -5.29 2.76
C CYS A 117 -13.86 -6.40 2.06
N CYS A 118 -12.55 -6.43 2.30
CA CYS A 118 -11.60 -6.94 1.32
C CYS A 118 -10.55 -7.88 1.94
N GLY A 119 -10.90 -8.50 3.07
CA GLY A 119 -10.09 -9.53 3.73
C GLY A 119 -9.70 -9.21 5.17
N ILE A 120 -9.30 -10.26 5.89
CA ILE A 120 -8.89 -10.22 7.30
C ILE A 120 -7.37 -10.09 7.36
N LEU A 121 -6.86 -8.86 7.31
CA LEU A 121 -5.45 -8.58 7.03
C LEU A 121 -4.90 -7.39 7.82
N ASN A 122 -3.57 -7.22 7.77
CA ASN A 122 -2.86 -6.04 8.26
C ASN A 122 -1.59 -5.82 7.43
N ARG A 123 -1.22 -4.56 7.15
CA ARG A 123 -0.12 -4.21 6.23
C ARG A 123 1.20 -3.89 6.91
N GLY A 124 1.26 -3.88 8.24
CA GLY A 124 2.49 -3.67 8.97
C GLY A 124 2.34 -2.79 10.21
N ALA A 125 3.50 -2.39 10.71
CA ALA A 125 3.65 -1.53 11.87
C ALA A 125 4.64 -0.40 11.56
N ALA A 126 4.75 0.54 12.49
CA ALA A 126 5.83 1.52 12.53
C ALA A 126 6.54 1.44 13.88
N ILE A 127 7.81 1.83 13.91
CA ILE A 127 8.58 1.98 15.14
C ILE A 127 8.89 3.46 15.34
N PHE A 128 8.85 3.91 16.59
CA PHE A 128 9.37 5.21 17.01
C PHE A 128 9.56 5.26 18.52
N ASP A 129 10.70 5.78 18.97
CA ASP A 129 10.98 6.04 20.39
C ASP A 129 10.75 4.80 21.29
N GLY A 130 11.33 3.67 20.88
CA GLY A 130 11.25 2.40 21.63
C GLY A 130 9.86 1.76 21.67
N LYS A 131 8.93 2.18 20.80
CA LYS A 131 7.57 1.65 20.71
C LYS A 131 7.27 1.17 19.31
N LEU A 132 6.44 0.14 19.21
CA LEU A 132 5.86 -0.34 17.97
C LEU A 132 4.39 0.08 17.91
N TYR A 133 4.00 0.77 16.84
CA TYR A 133 2.64 1.24 16.59
C TYR A 133 2.01 0.41 15.48
N ARG A 134 0.75 0.01 15.67
CA ARG A 134 -0.03 -0.63 14.62
C ARG A 134 -1.51 -0.29 14.73
N SER A 135 -2.22 -0.46 13.63
CA SER A 135 -3.67 -0.43 13.62
C SER A 135 -4.27 -1.82 13.75
N THR A 136 -5.57 -1.87 14.05
CA THR A 136 -6.35 -3.11 14.21
C THR A 136 -7.68 -3.03 13.46
N LEU A 137 -8.23 -4.20 13.10
CA LEU A 137 -9.47 -4.27 12.31
C LEU A 137 -10.68 -3.64 13.02
N ASP A 138 -10.70 -3.62 14.35
CA ASP A 138 -11.72 -2.96 15.19
C ASP A 138 -11.54 -1.44 15.28
N ALA A 139 -10.81 -0.84 14.33
CA ALA A 139 -10.54 0.59 14.21
C ALA A 139 -9.85 1.23 15.43
N HIS A 140 -8.83 0.56 15.98
CA HIS A 140 -7.96 1.11 17.00
C HIS A 140 -6.53 1.29 16.51
N VAL A 141 -5.80 2.15 17.22
CA VAL A 141 -4.34 2.26 17.18
C VAL A 141 -3.80 1.78 18.51
N ILE A 142 -2.74 0.97 18.48
CA ILE A 142 -2.06 0.49 19.68
C ILE A 142 -0.58 0.84 19.62
N ALA A 143 0.00 1.11 20.78
CA ALA A 143 1.45 1.11 20.97
C ALA A 143 1.85 -0.05 21.87
N LEU A 144 2.89 -0.75 21.47
CA LEU A 144 3.54 -1.82 22.21
C LEU A 144 4.95 -1.37 22.61
N ASP A 145 5.39 -1.75 23.80
CA ASP A 145 6.80 -1.67 24.16
C ASP A 145 7.61 -2.56 23.20
N LEU A 146 8.61 -1.98 22.55
CA LEU A 146 9.33 -2.64 21.46
C LEU A 146 10.11 -3.89 21.91
N LYS A 147 10.54 -3.91 23.19
CA LYS A 147 11.38 -4.99 23.75
C LYS A 147 10.55 -6.16 24.27
N THR A 148 9.38 -5.87 24.85
CA THR A 148 8.56 -6.85 25.57
C THR A 148 7.27 -7.21 24.85
N GLY A 149 6.82 -6.39 23.90
CA GLY A 149 5.53 -6.56 23.24
C GLY A 149 4.33 -6.11 24.08
N LYS A 150 4.54 -5.68 25.33
CA LYS A 150 3.45 -5.25 26.23
C LYS A 150 2.74 -4.02 25.67
N GLN A 151 1.41 -4.06 25.63
CA GLN A 151 0.62 -2.88 25.26
C GLN A 151 0.83 -1.74 26.25
N LEU A 152 1.19 -0.57 25.74
CA LEU A 152 1.37 0.67 26.47
C LEU A 152 0.08 1.49 26.47
N TRP A 153 -0.58 1.58 25.32
CA TRP A 153 -1.87 2.23 25.16
C TRP A 153 -2.66 1.66 23.97
N LYS A 154 -3.97 1.84 23.98
CA LYS A 154 -4.91 1.52 22.89
C LYS A 154 -5.91 2.68 22.76
N SER A 155 -6.06 3.22 21.56
CA SER A 155 -6.92 4.37 21.26
C SER A 155 -7.93 4.03 20.16
N LYS A 156 -9.20 4.38 20.38
CA LYS A 156 -10.29 4.19 19.41
C LYS A 156 -10.26 5.30 18.35
N ALA A 157 -10.16 4.94 17.07
CA ALA A 157 -10.24 5.88 15.96
C ALA A 157 -11.69 6.06 15.47
N ALA A 158 -12.44 4.97 15.42
CA ALA A 158 -13.81 4.92 14.91
C ALA A 158 -14.60 3.80 15.57
N ASP A 159 -15.91 3.78 15.34
CA ASP A 159 -16.73 2.61 15.65
C ASP A 159 -16.75 1.66 14.44
N TYR A 160 -16.26 0.43 14.62
CA TYR A 160 -16.22 -0.52 13.51
C TYR A 160 -17.62 -0.94 13.06
N LEU A 161 -18.64 -0.83 13.92
CA LEU A 161 -20.03 -1.12 13.58
C LEU A 161 -20.63 -0.12 12.58
N ASP A 162 -19.95 1.01 12.34
CA ASP A 162 -20.30 1.94 11.26
C ASP A 162 -19.74 1.48 9.89
N GLY A 163 -19.06 0.33 9.83
CA GLY A 163 -18.43 -0.18 8.59
C GLY A 163 -17.00 0.32 8.39
N GLN A 164 -16.33 0.73 9.46
CA GLN A 164 -14.95 1.24 9.43
C GLN A 164 -13.97 0.18 9.96
N ALA A 165 -12.80 0.09 9.34
CA ALA A 165 -11.72 -0.80 9.76
C ALA A 165 -10.36 -0.14 9.51
N MET A 166 -9.29 -0.57 10.21
CA MET A 166 -7.94 -0.06 9.95
C MET A 166 -6.98 -1.19 9.55
N THR A 167 -6.51 -1.15 8.30
CA THR A 167 -5.69 -2.20 7.68
C THR A 167 -4.26 -1.74 7.37
N SER A 168 -4.01 -0.44 7.24
CA SER A 168 -2.71 0.17 6.90
C SER A 168 -1.68 0.10 8.03
N ALA A 169 -0.40 0.09 7.68
CA ALA A 169 0.65 0.41 8.65
C ALA A 169 0.57 1.90 9.04
N PRO A 170 0.81 2.28 10.31
CA PRO A 170 0.98 3.69 10.67
C PRO A 170 2.20 4.33 9.98
N LEU A 171 2.21 5.66 9.86
CA LEU A 171 3.36 6.44 9.41
C LEU A 171 3.85 7.33 10.55
N ILE A 172 5.14 7.32 10.85
CA ILE A 172 5.75 8.29 11.76
C ILE A 172 6.28 9.44 10.93
N ALA A 173 5.71 10.63 11.06
CA ALA A 173 6.15 11.81 10.33
C ALA A 173 6.34 12.97 11.30
N ASN A 174 7.52 13.58 11.32
CA ASN A 174 7.85 14.72 12.18
C ASN A 174 7.44 14.52 13.68
N GLY A 175 7.64 13.31 14.19
CA GLY A 175 7.39 12.95 15.59
C GLY A 175 5.93 12.67 15.95
N VAL A 176 5.02 12.58 14.98
CA VAL A 176 3.63 12.14 15.22
C VAL A 176 3.33 10.82 14.55
N VAL A 177 2.38 10.07 15.10
CA VAL A 177 1.86 8.84 14.49
C VAL A 177 0.66 9.20 13.61
N LEU A 178 0.71 8.88 12.33
CA LEU A 178 -0.38 9.10 11.38
C LEU A 178 -1.03 7.76 10.99
N THR A 179 -2.35 7.76 10.91
CA THR A 179 -3.12 6.60 10.49
C THR A 179 -4.31 6.99 9.61
N GLY A 180 -4.63 6.14 8.64
CA GLY A 180 -5.86 6.24 7.86
C GLY A 180 -6.95 5.27 8.30
N ILE A 181 -8.03 5.20 7.54
CA ILE A 181 -9.23 4.39 7.81
C ILE A 181 -9.77 3.76 6.51
N ALA A 182 -10.36 2.57 6.59
CA ALA A 182 -11.10 1.92 5.52
C ALA A 182 -12.63 2.06 5.74
N GLY A 183 -13.41 1.73 4.72
CA GLY A 183 -14.88 1.71 4.79
C GLY A 183 -15.60 2.46 3.67
N GLY A 184 -14.96 2.65 2.50
CA GLY A 184 -15.57 3.31 1.34
C GLY A 184 -16.87 2.63 0.90
N GLU A 185 -16.89 1.29 1.03
CA GLU A 185 -18.01 0.45 0.59
C GLU A 185 -19.19 0.49 1.56
N TYR A 186 -19.07 1.08 2.75
CA TYR A 186 -20.11 1.05 3.79
C TYR A 186 -20.79 2.41 4.00
N GLY A 187 -20.52 3.40 3.14
CA GLY A 187 -21.08 4.74 3.29
C GLY A 187 -20.54 5.48 4.51
N THR A 188 -19.23 5.37 4.74
CA THR A 188 -18.53 6.02 5.85
C THR A 188 -17.87 7.32 5.41
N ARG A 189 -17.38 8.12 6.38
CA ARG A 189 -16.53 9.28 6.12
C ARG A 189 -15.08 8.92 6.39
N GLY A 190 -14.26 8.96 5.34
CA GLY A 190 -12.81 8.77 5.45
C GLY A 190 -12.15 9.90 6.25
N PHE A 191 -11.00 9.59 6.84
CA PHE A 191 -10.20 10.56 7.59
C PHE A 191 -8.74 10.14 7.71
N ILE A 192 -7.88 11.09 8.04
CA ILE A 192 -6.51 10.86 8.54
C ILE A 192 -6.47 11.39 9.98
N ASP A 193 -5.96 10.57 10.90
CA ASP A 193 -5.73 10.97 12.29
C ASP A 193 -4.24 11.09 12.56
N ALA A 194 -3.87 12.10 13.37
CA ALA A 194 -2.60 12.14 14.05
C ALA A 194 -2.75 11.84 15.54
N TRP A 195 -1.76 11.14 16.08
CA TRP A 195 -1.72 10.72 17.46
C TRP A 195 -0.39 11.12 18.10
N ASP A 196 -0.48 11.53 19.36
CA ASP A 196 0.67 11.69 20.22
C ASP A 196 1.29 10.29 20.50
N PRO A 197 2.56 10.06 20.15
CA PRO A 197 3.19 8.75 20.28
C PRO A 197 3.31 8.26 21.73
N ALA A 198 3.44 9.17 22.70
CA ALA A 198 3.63 8.83 24.09
C ALA A 198 2.32 8.40 24.77
N THR A 199 1.22 9.08 24.44
CA THR A 199 -0.06 8.97 25.16
C THR A 199 -1.17 8.30 24.37
N GLY A 200 -1.06 8.22 23.04
CA GLY A 200 -2.15 7.78 22.16
C GLY A 200 -3.29 8.79 22.05
N LYS A 201 -3.11 10.03 22.53
CA LYS A 201 -4.11 11.09 22.39
C LYS A 201 -4.16 11.58 20.94
N LYS A 202 -5.37 11.72 20.40
CA LYS A 202 -5.57 12.32 19.07
C LYS A 202 -5.18 13.79 19.09
N LEU A 203 -4.30 14.18 18.18
CA LEU A 203 -3.80 15.54 18.00
C LEU A 203 -4.70 16.32 17.05
N TRP A 204 -5.04 15.72 15.91
CA TRP A 204 -5.94 16.28 14.91
C TRP A 204 -6.59 15.17 14.08
N ARG A 205 -7.67 15.54 13.40
CA ARG A 205 -8.33 14.73 12.36
C ARG A 205 -8.54 15.60 11.13
N PHE A 206 -8.19 15.07 9.96
CA PHE A 206 -8.58 15.62 8.65
C PHE A 206 -9.59 14.68 8.01
N PHE A 207 -10.82 15.14 7.79
CA PHE A 207 -11.82 14.36 7.05
C PHE A 207 -11.62 14.51 5.55
N THR A 208 -11.78 13.42 4.80
CA THR A 208 -11.48 13.37 3.36
C THR A 208 -12.70 13.52 2.47
N THR A 209 -13.88 13.73 3.05
CA THR A 209 -15.03 14.33 2.36
C THR A 209 -15.24 15.72 2.95
N ALA A 210 -15.10 16.76 2.14
CA ALA A 210 -15.22 18.14 2.62
C ALA A 210 -16.66 18.44 3.03
N ALA A 211 -16.84 18.98 4.24
CA ALA A 211 -18.14 19.40 4.75
C ALA A 211 -18.51 20.80 4.22
N PRO A 212 -19.81 21.19 4.24
CA PRO A 212 -20.21 22.55 3.93
C PRO A 212 -19.42 23.59 4.74
N GLY A 213 -18.86 24.59 4.05
CA GLY A 213 -18.00 25.62 4.65
C GLY A 213 -16.51 25.29 4.68
N GLU A 214 -16.11 24.04 4.40
CA GLU A 214 -14.71 23.66 4.16
C GLU A 214 -14.34 23.87 2.68
N LYS A 215 -13.04 23.98 2.40
CA LYS A 215 -12.54 24.03 1.01
C LYS A 215 -12.99 22.77 0.26
N GLY A 216 -13.70 22.94 -0.86
CA GLY A 216 -14.24 21.83 -1.65
C GLY A 216 -15.58 21.28 -1.15
N GLY A 217 -16.12 21.78 -0.04
CA GLY A 217 -17.43 21.37 0.48
C GLY A 217 -18.60 21.70 -0.47
N ASP A 218 -18.42 22.72 -1.31
CA ASP A 218 -19.33 23.11 -2.39
C ASP A 218 -19.40 22.10 -3.54
N THR A 219 -18.51 21.11 -3.57
CA THR A 219 -18.51 20.03 -4.55
C THR A 219 -19.37 18.82 -4.14
N TRP A 220 -20.07 18.91 -3.01
CA TRP A 220 -21.00 17.89 -2.52
C TRP A 220 -22.44 18.41 -2.48
N PRO A 221 -23.42 17.65 -2.99
CA PRO A 221 -24.82 18.01 -2.85
C PRO A 221 -25.32 17.68 -1.43
N GLY A 222 -25.73 18.72 -0.69
CA GLY A 222 -26.29 18.59 0.65
C GLY A 222 -25.42 17.74 1.60
N ASP A 223 -26.04 16.77 2.25
CA ASP A 223 -25.38 15.95 3.28
C ASP A 223 -24.71 14.68 2.73
N THR A 224 -24.57 14.55 1.41
CA THR A 224 -23.96 13.34 0.79
C THR A 224 -22.51 13.12 1.23
N HIS A 225 -21.79 14.18 1.61
CA HIS A 225 -20.44 14.10 2.16
C HIS A 225 -20.37 13.26 3.46
N LEU A 226 -21.45 13.15 4.25
CA LEU A 226 -21.49 12.36 5.49
C LEU A 226 -21.36 10.85 5.23
N LYS A 227 -21.65 10.40 4.01
CA LYS A 227 -21.56 9.00 3.56
C LYS A 227 -20.71 8.87 2.29
N GLY A 228 -19.86 9.87 2.06
CA GLY A 228 -19.20 10.08 0.79
C GLY A 228 -17.99 9.19 0.52
N GLY A 229 -17.60 8.30 1.43
CA GLY A 229 -16.42 7.45 1.28
C GLY A 229 -15.12 8.22 1.53
N ALA A 230 -14.25 8.24 0.52
CA ALA A 230 -12.88 8.75 0.54
C ALA A 230 -11.96 8.10 1.59
N PRO A 231 -11.98 6.76 1.79
CA PRO A 231 -11.13 6.12 2.79
C PRO A 231 -9.63 6.31 2.52
N THR A 232 -8.78 6.12 3.50
CA THR A 232 -7.34 6.44 3.49
C THR A 232 -6.50 5.22 3.86
N TRP A 233 -6.94 4.05 3.40
CA TRP A 233 -6.57 2.73 3.90
C TRP A 233 -5.17 2.22 3.50
N LEU A 234 -4.33 3.07 2.90
CA LEU A 234 -2.91 2.80 2.64
C LEU A 234 -2.03 3.92 3.19
N THR A 235 -0.85 3.52 3.64
CA THR A 235 0.14 4.41 4.26
C THR A 235 0.73 5.37 3.22
N GLY A 236 0.74 6.67 3.52
CA GLY A 236 1.31 7.70 2.65
C GLY A 236 2.85 7.73 2.61
N ALA A 237 3.38 8.68 1.84
CA ALA A 237 4.81 9.03 1.79
C ALA A 237 5.09 10.31 2.59
N TYR A 238 6.35 10.57 2.91
CA TYR A 238 6.76 11.78 3.63
C TYR A 238 8.01 12.41 2.99
N ASP A 239 7.99 13.72 2.77
CA ASP A 239 9.20 14.48 2.43
C ASP A 239 9.60 15.33 3.65
N PRO A 240 10.69 14.97 4.35
CA PRO A 240 11.16 15.73 5.51
C PRO A 240 11.75 17.10 5.15
N GLU A 241 12.22 17.33 3.92
CA GLU A 241 12.73 18.64 3.48
C GLU A 241 11.59 19.64 3.30
N LEU A 242 10.47 19.15 2.77
CA LEU A 242 9.27 19.96 2.58
C LEU A 242 8.34 19.97 3.79
N ASP A 243 8.53 19.06 4.76
CA ASP A 243 7.60 18.76 5.87
C ASP A 243 6.17 18.49 5.36
N LEU A 244 6.07 17.63 4.34
CA LEU A 244 4.80 17.27 3.69
C LEU A 244 4.62 15.75 3.70
N VAL A 245 3.48 15.32 4.22
CA VAL A 245 2.96 13.96 4.05
C VAL A 245 2.06 13.94 2.83
N TYR A 246 2.27 12.96 1.95
CA TYR A 246 1.44 12.72 0.79
C TYR A 246 0.58 11.49 1.03
N TRP A 247 -0.74 11.69 1.14
CA TRP A 247 -1.68 10.63 1.47
C TRP A 247 -2.78 10.54 0.41
N GLY A 248 -2.94 9.35 -0.16
CA GLY A 248 -3.97 9.07 -1.16
C GLY A 248 -5.31 8.76 -0.52
N THR A 249 -6.40 9.26 -1.10
CA THR A 249 -7.78 9.00 -0.67
C THR A 249 -8.49 8.10 -1.67
N GLY A 250 -9.47 7.37 -1.17
CA GLY A 250 -10.20 6.35 -1.89
C GLY A 250 -11.42 6.87 -2.63
N ASN A 251 -12.17 5.91 -3.14
CA ASN A 251 -13.42 6.05 -3.89
C ASN A 251 -14.49 6.91 -3.22
N GLY A 252 -15.44 7.38 -4.04
CA GLY A 252 -16.66 8.04 -3.57
C GLY A 252 -17.78 7.05 -3.26
N GLY A 253 -18.45 7.24 -2.12
CA GLY A 253 -19.64 6.49 -1.69
C GLY A 253 -20.94 7.26 -1.96
N PRO A 254 -22.00 6.63 -2.50
CA PRO A 254 -22.00 5.29 -3.11
C PRO A 254 -21.23 5.31 -4.44
N TRP A 255 -20.87 4.15 -5.01
CA TRP A 255 -20.26 4.08 -6.35
C TRP A 255 -21.17 4.63 -7.45
N ASN A 256 -22.49 4.71 -7.24
CA ASN A 256 -23.36 5.47 -8.13
C ASN A 256 -23.04 6.98 -8.07
N PRO A 257 -22.43 7.56 -9.11
CA PRO A 257 -22.03 8.96 -9.09
C PRO A 257 -23.22 9.92 -9.12
N ASN A 258 -24.37 9.50 -9.66
CA ASN A 258 -25.56 10.32 -9.81
C ASN A 258 -26.23 10.62 -8.47
N ALA A 259 -25.91 9.85 -7.43
CA ALA A 259 -26.37 10.10 -6.06
C ALA A 259 -25.60 11.22 -5.36
N ARG A 260 -24.47 11.65 -5.94
CA ARG A 260 -23.53 12.62 -5.37
C ARG A 260 -22.92 13.48 -6.47
N VAL A 261 -23.74 14.06 -7.34
CA VAL A 261 -23.26 14.88 -8.47
C VAL A 261 -22.39 16.03 -7.97
N GLY A 262 -21.18 16.14 -8.53
CA GLY A 262 -20.16 17.12 -8.15
C GLY A 262 -18.78 16.46 -8.08
N ASP A 263 -17.71 17.25 -7.99
CA ASP A 263 -16.34 16.72 -7.94
C ASP A 263 -16.09 15.83 -6.71
N ASN A 264 -16.88 16.00 -5.64
CA ASN A 264 -16.82 15.21 -4.42
C ASN A 264 -15.46 15.27 -3.71
N LEU A 265 -14.89 16.47 -3.53
CA LEU A 265 -13.59 16.62 -2.90
C LEU A 265 -13.61 16.11 -1.45
N TYR A 266 -12.73 15.21 -1.02
CA TYR A 266 -11.48 14.80 -1.65
C TYR A 266 -11.48 13.30 -1.98
N ILE A 267 -12.48 12.76 -2.69
CA ILE A 267 -12.38 11.38 -3.21
C ILE A 267 -11.26 11.28 -4.25
N ASN A 268 -10.61 10.13 -4.35
CA ASN A 268 -9.61 9.81 -5.37
C ASN A 268 -8.57 10.91 -5.60
N THR A 269 -7.96 11.35 -4.50
CA THR A 269 -7.13 12.54 -4.42
C THR A 269 -5.84 12.20 -3.71
N VAL A 270 -4.72 12.79 -4.11
CA VAL A 270 -3.54 12.89 -3.25
C VAL A 270 -3.59 14.20 -2.49
N LEU A 271 -3.43 14.12 -1.17
CA LEU A 271 -3.38 15.25 -0.26
C LEU A 271 -1.92 15.47 0.19
N ALA A 272 -1.42 16.69 0.09
CA ALA A 272 -0.18 17.08 0.75
C ALA A 272 -0.51 17.84 2.04
N ILE A 273 -0.21 17.23 3.18
CA ILE A 273 -0.60 17.75 4.50
C ILE A 273 0.60 17.95 5.42
N ARG A 274 0.51 18.93 6.32
CA ARG A 274 1.46 19.12 7.41
C ARG A 274 1.25 18.05 8.47
N PRO A 275 2.25 17.22 8.82
CA PRO A 275 2.07 16.13 9.76
C PRO A 275 1.67 16.60 11.17
N LYS A 276 2.19 17.73 11.65
CA LYS A 276 1.89 18.21 13.01
C LYS A 276 0.52 18.86 13.18
N THR A 277 -0.04 19.44 12.13
CA THR A 277 -1.25 20.27 12.22
C THR A 277 -2.44 19.73 11.43
N GLY A 278 -2.21 18.84 10.46
CA GLY A 278 -3.24 18.38 9.53
C GLY A 278 -3.62 19.42 8.47
N GLU A 279 -2.88 20.52 8.37
CA GLU A 279 -3.11 21.57 7.37
C GLU A 279 -2.90 21.02 5.96
N LEU A 280 -3.91 21.18 5.10
CA LEU A 280 -3.82 20.87 3.68
C LEU A 280 -3.07 21.97 2.93
N VAL A 281 -1.93 21.61 2.33
CA VAL A 281 -1.09 22.52 1.54
C VAL A 281 -1.52 22.54 0.08
N TRP A 282 -1.61 21.37 -0.54
CA TRP A 282 -2.13 21.21 -1.91
C TRP A 282 -2.82 19.86 -2.06
N HIS A 283 -3.63 19.71 -3.11
CA HIS A 283 -4.21 18.44 -3.51
C HIS A 283 -4.25 18.31 -5.04
N TYR A 284 -4.29 17.06 -5.52
CA TYR A 284 -4.59 16.74 -6.92
C TYR A 284 -5.62 15.61 -6.96
N GLN A 285 -6.77 15.85 -7.60
CA GLN A 285 -7.84 14.87 -7.73
C GLN A 285 -7.71 14.11 -9.05
N PHE A 286 -7.47 12.80 -8.97
CA PHE A 286 -7.25 11.94 -10.13
C PHE A 286 -8.55 11.59 -10.87
N SER A 287 -9.62 11.33 -10.12
CA SER A 287 -10.90 10.84 -10.66
C SER A 287 -12.07 11.61 -10.02
N PRO A 288 -12.38 12.84 -10.48
CA PRO A 288 -13.54 13.61 -10.01
C PRO A 288 -14.84 12.87 -10.29
N ASN A 289 -15.78 12.88 -9.32
CA ASN A 289 -17.06 12.17 -9.43
C ASN A 289 -16.93 10.71 -9.93
N ASP A 290 -15.92 10.00 -9.42
CA ASP A 290 -15.60 8.62 -9.81
C ASP A 290 -16.78 7.68 -9.62
N PRO A 291 -17.12 6.84 -10.61
CA PRO A 291 -18.17 5.85 -10.50
C PRO A 291 -17.66 4.40 -10.39
N TYR A 292 -16.34 4.18 -10.47
CA TYR A 292 -15.76 2.87 -10.78
C TYR A 292 -14.95 2.23 -9.65
N ASP A 293 -15.00 2.79 -8.44
CA ASP A 293 -14.15 2.36 -7.32
C ASP A 293 -12.65 2.57 -7.61
N TYR A 294 -12.32 3.67 -8.28
CA TYR A 294 -10.95 4.00 -8.63
C TYR A 294 -10.23 4.74 -7.50
N ASP A 295 -10.17 4.11 -6.33
CA ASP A 295 -9.36 4.56 -5.20
C ASP A 295 -8.02 5.10 -5.69
N SER A 296 -7.57 6.18 -5.09
CA SER A 296 -6.25 6.75 -5.33
C SER A 296 -5.36 6.64 -4.09
N THR A 297 -5.65 5.66 -3.23
CA THR A 297 -4.87 5.36 -2.03
C THR A 297 -3.53 4.73 -2.36
N GLU A 298 -3.33 4.24 -3.59
CA GLU A 298 -2.08 3.60 -4.00
C GLU A 298 -0.88 4.49 -3.69
N VAL A 299 0.12 3.89 -3.05
CA VAL A 299 1.24 4.60 -2.47
C VAL A 299 2.05 5.34 -3.55
N GLY A 300 2.07 6.67 -3.48
CA GLY A 300 2.92 7.49 -4.34
C GLY A 300 4.40 7.36 -3.96
N MET A 301 5.28 7.21 -4.94
CA MET A 301 6.73 7.23 -4.74
C MET A 301 7.27 8.64 -4.95
N LEU A 302 8.06 9.13 -4.00
CA LEU A 302 8.75 10.41 -4.12
C LEU A 302 10.08 10.17 -4.84
N VAL A 303 10.23 10.76 -6.03
CA VAL A 303 11.38 10.53 -6.91
C VAL A 303 11.99 11.86 -7.29
N ASP A 304 13.32 11.91 -7.32
CA ASP A 304 14.04 13.03 -7.92
C ASP A 304 14.47 12.59 -9.32
N MET A 305 13.98 13.28 -10.36
CA MET A 305 14.26 12.94 -11.75
C MET A 305 14.47 14.16 -12.63
N LYS A 306 15.19 13.95 -13.75
CA LYS A 306 15.44 14.99 -14.74
C LYS A 306 14.29 15.06 -15.74
N ILE A 307 13.52 16.14 -15.70
CA ILE A 307 12.37 16.39 -16.59
C ILE A 307 12.64 17.69 -17.36
N GLY A 308 12.63 17.64 -18.68
CA GLY A 308 12.89 18.82 -19.52
C GLY A 308 14.25 19.48 -19.24
N GLY A 309 15.26 18.68 -18.89
CA GLY A 309 16.60 19.16 -18.55
C GLY A 309 16.78 19.65 -17.11
N LYS A 310 15.71 19.79 -16.32
CA LYS A 310 15.73 20.27 -14.93
C LYS A 310 15.56 19.11 -13.94
N ASN A 311 16.24 19.18 -12.80
CA ASN A 311 15.97 18.27 -11.69
C ASN A 311 14.63 18.66 -11.05
N ARG A 312 13.69 17.72 -11.00
CA ARG A 312 12.36 17.91 -10.41
C ARG A 312 12.17 16.91 -9.27
N LYS A 313 11.61 17.43 -8.17
CA LYS A 313 11.16 16.66 -7.02
C LYS A 313 9.71 16.26 -7.30
N VAL A 314 9.47 14.99 -7.62
CA VAL A 314 8.15 14.53 -8.07
C VAL A 314 7.55 13.48 -7.13
N LEU A 315 6.23 13.38 -7.18
CA LEU A 315 5.44 12.25 -6.71
C LEU A 315 4.97 11.49 -7.96
N THR A 316 5.20 10.18 -7.96
CA THR A 316 4.80 9.29 -9.05
C THR A 316 3.82 8.23 -8.56
N GLN A 317 2.76 7.94 -9.33
CA GLN A 317 1.73 7.00 -8.92
C GLN A 317 1.13 6.28 -10.14
N ALA A 318 1.25 4.95 -10.16
CA ALA A 318 0.40 4.09 -10.99
C ALA A 318 -0.97 3.98 -10.30
N ASN A 319 -1.91 4.82 -10.73
CA ASN A 319 -3.21 4.95 -10.07
C ASN A 319 -4.16 3.85 -10.52
N ARG A 320 -5.07 3.43 -9.63
CA ARG A 320 -6.08 2.40 -9.92
C ARG A 320 -6.83 2.64 -11.23
N ASN A 321 -7.11 3.91 -11.56
CA ASN A 321 -7.80 4.31 -12.79
C ASN A 321 -7.07 4.00 -14.11
N GLY A 322 -5.85 3.46 -14.04
CA GLY A 322 -5.09 2.99 -15.20
C GLY A 322 -4.16 4.02 -15.83
N PHE A 323 -4.08 5.23 -15.27
CA PHE A 323 -3.10 6.25 -15.64
C PHE A 323 -1.93 6.31 -14.66
N PHE A 324 -0.74 6.56 -15.19
CA PHE A 324 0.48 6.80 -14.43
C PHE A 324 0.71 8.30 -14.37
N TYR A 325 0.71 8.84 -13.14
CA TYR A 325 0.82 10.27 -12.88
C TYR A 325 2.22 10.64 -12.39
N VAL A 326 2.68 11.82 -12.81
CA VAL A 326 3.87 12.48 -12.31
C VAL A 326 3.48 13.90 -11.92
N LEU A 327 3.56 14.21 -10.62
CA LEU A 327 3.22 15.50 -10.03
C LEU A 327 4.48 16.14 -9.45
N ASP A 328 4.66 17.45 -9.55
CA ASP A 328 5.63 18.15 -8.70
C ASP A 328 5.16 18.04 -7.25
N ARG A 329 5.99 17.45 -6.37
CA ARG A 329 5.54 17.15 -5.00
C ARG A 329 5.51 18.38 -4.09
N ALA A 330 6.16 19.49 -4.47
CA ALA A 330 6.08 20.71 -3.69
C ALA A 330 4.78 21.49 -3.96
N THR A 331 4.25 21.42 -5.19
CA THR A 331 3.15 22.28 -5.64
C THR A 331 1.88 21.55 -6.07
N GLY A 332 1.96 20.25 -6.36
CA GLY A 332 0.87 19.48 -6.97
C GLY A 332 0.72 19.68 -8.48
N GLU A 333 1.66 20.37 -9.14
CA GLU A 333 1.62 20.59 -10.59
C GLU A 333 1.66 19.27 -11.37
N LEU A 334 0.72 19.08 -12.30
CA LEU A 334 0.72 17.91 -13.18
C LEU A 334 1.76 18.02 -14.29
N LEU A 335 2.70 17.08 -14.30
CA LEU A 335 3.80 17.02 -15.27
C LEU A 335 3.59 15.96 -16.35
N ALA A 336 2.97 14.83 -15.99
CA ALA A 336 2.60 13.78 -16.94
C ALA A 336 1.44 12.93 -16.38
N ALA A 337 0.58 12.45 -17.28
CA ALA A 337 -0.48 11.50 -16.97
C ALA A 337 -0.79 10.65 -18.22
N ASN A 338 -0.33 9.40 -18.24
CA ASN A 338 -0.46 8.53 -19.40
C ASN A 338 -1.01 7.16 -19.01
N PRO A 339 -1.86 6.52 -19.84
CA PRO A 339 -2.29 5.16 -19.59
C PRO A 339 -1.09 4.20 -19.47
N TYR A 340 -1.07 3.37 -18.43
CA TYR A 340 -0.08 2.29 -18.29
C TYR A 340 -0.66 0.89 -18.48
N VAL A 341 -1.99 0.81 -18.55
CA VAL A 341 -2.78 -0.37 -18.92
C VAL A 341 -3.86 0.04 -19.92
N LYS A 342 -4.67 -0.93 -20.35
CA LYS A 342 -5.88 -0.64 -21.12
C LYS A 342 -6.85 0.20 -20.28
N VAL A 343 -7.32 1.30 -20.86
CA VAL A 343 -8.28 2.24 -20.27
C VAL A 343 -9.36 2.52 -21.31
N ASN A 344 -10.63 2.53 -20.89
CA ASN A 344 -11.74 2.95 -21.77
C ASN A 344 -12.72 3.94 -21.12
N TRP A 345 -12.57 4.29 -19.84
CA TRP A 345 -13.43 5.27 -19.16
C TRP A 345 -13.07 6.72 -19.50
N ALA A 346 -11.81 7.00 -19.82
CA ALA A 346 -11.33 8.29 -20.27
C ALA A 346 -10.44 8.16 -21.51
N ASP A 347 -10.55 9.12 -22.42
CA ASP A 347 -9.75 9.16 -23.64
C ASP A 347 -8.31 9.61 -23.35
N ARG A 348 -8.14 10.51 -22.38
CA ARG A 348 -6.85 11.04 -21.89
C ARG A 348 -7.04 11.84 -20.59
N ILE A 349 -5.95 12.26 -19.98
CA ILE A 349 -5.92 13.37 -19.03
C ILE A 349 -5.52 14.65 -19.80
N ASP A 350 -6.31 15.71 -19.67
CA ASP A 350 -5.97 17.02 -20.24
C ASP A 350 -4.97 17.72 -19.31
N LEU A 351 -3.72 17.87 -19.76
CA LEU A 351 -2.65 18.48 -18.97
C LEU A 351 -2.87 19.97 -18.66
N LYS A 352 -3.73 20.67 -19.41
CA LYS A 352 -4.04 22.09 -19.12
C LYS A 352 -4.99 22.24 -17.95
N THR A 353 -5.98 21.34 -17.87
CA THR A 353 -7.00 21.38 -16.80
C THR A 353 -6.64 20.46 -15.64
N GLY A 354 -5.77 19.48 -15.86
CA GLY A 354 -5.48 18.40 -14.91
C GLY A 354 -6.61 17.38 -14.77
N ARG A 355 -7.56 17.32 -15.72
CA ARG A 355 -8.79 16.53 -15.59
C ARG A 355 -8.92 15.44 -16.65
N PRO A 356 -9.60 14.32 -16.33
CA PRO A 356 -9.91 13.30 -17.34
C PRO A 356 -10.89 13.83 -18.38
N VAL A 357 -10.64 13.49 -19.64
CA VAL A 357 -11.58 13.67 -20.74
C VAL A 357 -12.39 12.38 -20.86
N LEU A 358 -13.62 12.41 -20.34
CA LEU A 358 -14.50 11.24 -20.27
C LEU A 358 -14.85 10.71 -21.67
N SER A 359 -14.72 9.40 -21.84
CA SER A 359 -14.95 8.72 -23.11
C SER A 359 -16.44 8.59 -23.44
N ALA A 360 -16.75 8.08 -24.63
CA ALA A 360 -18.11 7.68 -24.96
C ALA A 360 -18.63 6.55 -24.06
N THR A 361 -17.76 5.63 -23.63
CA THR A 361 -18.14 4.52 -22.75
C THR A 361 -18.54 5.02 -21.37
N ASP A 362 -17.81 5.97 -20.79
CA ASP A 362 -18.17 6.56 -19.49
C ASP A 362 -19.52 7.29 -19.56
N LYS A 363 -19.76 8.05 -20.64
CA LYS A 363 -21.06 8.73 -20.85
C LYS A 363 -22.23 7.75 -20.87
N LYS A 364 -22.08 6.60 -21.53
CA LYS A 364 -23.08 5.52 -21.54
C LYS A 364 -23.28 4.90 -20.15
N ALA A 365 -22.18 4.62 -19.44
CA ALA A 365 -22.21 4.11 -18.07
C ALA A 365 -23.04 5.03 -17.15
N ARG A 366 -22.78 6.35 -17.22
CA ARG A 366 -23.48 7.36 -16.42
C ARG A 366 -24.94 7.55 -16.81
N ALA A 367 -25.30 7.25 -18.05
CA ALA A 367 -26.68 7.19 -18.53
C ALA A 367 -27.42 5.92 -18.07
N GLY A 368 -26.75 4.99 -17.39
CA GLY A 368 -27.32 3.76 -16.86
C GLY A 368 -27.31 2.58 -17.82
N GLU A 369 -26.63 2.69 -18.96
CA GLU A 369 -26.40 1.56 -19.86
C GLU A 369 -25.50 0.50 -19.21
N ASP A 370 -25.69 -0.76 -19.59
CA ASP A 370 -24.80 -1.87 -19.22
C ASP A 370 -23.58 -1.87 -20.15
N VAL A 371 -22.38 -1.62 -19.60
CA VAL A 371 -21.15 -1.45 -20.37
C VAL A 371 -19.96 -2.18 -19.76
N GLU A 372 -19.00 -2.56 -20.59
CA GLU A 372 -17.73 -3.13 -20.12
C GLU A 372 -16.71 -2.02 -19.84
N ILE A 373 -16.15 -1.98 -18.63
CA ILE A 373 -15.20 -0.93 -18.20
C ILE A 373 -13.79 -1.51 -17.99
N PHE A 374 -12.80 -0.77 -18.49
CA PHE A 374 -11.36 -0.98 -18.26
C PHE A 374 -10.72 0.26 -17.63
N PRO A 375 -9.87 0.09 -16.60
CA PRO A 375 -9.65 -1.17 -15.88
C PRO A 375 -10.87 -1.61 -15.04
N SER A 376 -10.88 -2.85 -14.56
CA SER A 376 -11.92 -3.33 -13.63
C SER A 376 -11.96 -2.53 -12.32
N VAL A 377 -12.90 -2.82 -11.43
CA VAL A 377 -12.96 -2.33 -10.04
C VAL A 377 -11.62 -2.49 -9.27
N LEU A 378 -10.81 -3.50 -9.60
CA LEU A 378 -9.48 -3.69 -9.01
C LEU A 378 -8.41 -2.73 -9.54
N GLY A 379 -8.71 -2.03 -10.64
CA GLY A 379 -7.83 -1.12 -11.33
C GLY A 379 -6.80 -1.76 -12.25
N GLY A 380 -5.94 -0.92 -12.82
CA GLY A 380 -4.74 -1.35 -13.52
C GLY A 380 -3.64 -1.83 -12.58
N LYS A 381 -3.73 -1.44 -11.31
CA LYS A 381 -2.95 -1.86 -10.14
C LYS A 381 -3.86 -1.61 -8.93
N ASN A 382 -3.76 -2.46 -7.91
CA ASN A 382 -4.51 -2.29 -6.66
C ASN A 382 -3.57 -1.83 -5.52
N TRP A 383 -3.77 -2.28 -4.29
CA TRP A 383 -3.03 -1.82 -3.12
C TRP A 383 -1.51 -2.04 -3.14
N THR A 384 -1.05 -3.02 -3.92
CA THR A 384 0.32 -3.53 -3.84
C THR A 384 1.33 -2.47 -4.28
N PRO A 385 2.37 -2.19 -3.49
CA PRO A 385 3.27 -1.12 -3.82
C PRO A 385 4.21 -1.50 -4.97
N MET A 386 4.46 -0.52 -5.82
CA MET A 386 5.51 -0.59 -6.86
C MET A 386 6.88 -0.22 -6.27
N SER A 387 7.93 -0.50 -7.01
CA SER A 387 9.30 -0.10 -6.66
C SER A 387 9.92 0.74 -7.77
N TRP A 388 10.87 1.57 -7.42
CA TRP A 388 11.65 2.41 -8.33
C TRP A 388 13.08 1.88 -8.41
N ASN A 389 13.70 1.93 -9.59
CA ASN A 389 15.14 1.73 -9.70
C ASN A 389 15.80 2.96 -10.36
N PRO A 390 16.61 3.74 -9.62
CA PRO A 390 17.27 4.93 -10.16
C PRO A 390 18.28 4.60 -11.28
N ALA A 391 18.79 3.38 -11.35
CA ALA A 391 19.74 2.99 -12.40
C ALA A 391 19.06 2.78 -13.76
N THR A 392 17.80 2.34 -13.79
CA THR A 392 17.03 2.14 -15.02
C THR A 392 16.08 3.30 -15.32
N GLY A 393 15.71 4.07 -14.29
CA GLY A 393 14.69 5.11 -14.40
C GLY A 393 13.28 4.55 -14.60
N LEU A 394 13.01 3.32 -14.14
CA LEU A 394 11.74 2.63 -14.34
C LEU A 394 11.04 2.33 -13.01
N ALA A 395 9.71 2.35 -13.04
CA ALA A 395 8.85 1.84 -11.98
C ALA A 395 8.47 0.38 -12.28
N TYR A 396 8.51 -0.50 -11.29
CA TYR A 396 8.16 -1.92 -11.42
C TYR A 396 6.88 -2.19 -10.65
N ALA A 397 5.85 -2.67 -11.35
CA ALA A 397 4.53 -2.88 -10.77
C ALA A 397 3.90 -4.17 -11.27
N ASN A 398 3.17 -4.86 -10.38
CA ASN A 398 2.24 -5.90 -10.78
C ASN A 398 0.95 -5.25 -11.28
N THR A 399 0.72 -5.33 -12.58
CA THR A 399 -0.39 -4.70 -13.29
C THR A 399 -1.48 -5.72 -13.65
N LEU A 400 -2.73 -5.29 -13.69
CA LEU A 400 -3.89 -6.11 -14.04
C LEU A 400 -4.40 -5.79 -15.45
N ASN A 401 -4.89 -6.82 -16.14
CA ASN A 401 -5.51 -6.75 -17.46
C ASN A 401 -6.90 -7.39 -17.39
N ILE A 402 -7.80 -6.74 -16.66
CA ILE A 402 -9.10 -7.28 -16.25
C ILE A 402 -10.11 -6.14 -16.42
N SER A 403 -11.32 -6.48 -16.85
CA SER A 403 -12.45 -5.56 -16.94
C SER A 403 -13.59 -5.99 -16.02
N TRP A 404 -14.70 -5.26 -16.05
CA TRP A 404 -15.92 -5.65 -15.36
C TRP A 404 -17.14 -5.09 -16.07
N PRO A 405 -18.27 -5.81 -15.98
CA PRO A 405 -19.54 -5.32 -16.50
C PRO A 405 -20.14 -4.34 -15.48
N TYR A 406 -20.35 -3.11 -15.91
CA TYR A 406 -20.79 -2.00 -15.07
C TYR A 406 -22.23 -1.60 -15.40
N GLN A 407 -23.07 -1.49 -14.38
CA GLN A 407 -24.44 -1.02 -14.51
C GLN A 407 -24.88 -0.30 -13.22
N LEU A 408 -25.47 0.89 -13.37
CA LEU A 408 -26.00 1.65 -12.24
C LEU A 408 -27.21 0.96 -11.60
N ALA A 409 -27.32 1.11 -10.28
CA ALA A 409 -28.48 0.71 -9.50
C ALA A 409 -28.88 1.84 -8.53
N LYS A 410 -30.10 1.77 -7.98
CA LYS A 410 -30.52 2.72 -6.96
C LYS A 410 -29.71 2.47 -5.67
N PRO A 411 -29.01 3.46 -5.10
CA PRO A 411 -28.27 3.28 -3.86
C PRO A 411 -29.24 3.22 -2.66
N GLU A 412 -29.06 2.24 -1.80
CA GLU A 412 -29.80 2.10 -0.55
C GLU A 412 -28.80 1.96 0.60
N TYR A 413 -28.82 2.90 1.54
CA TYR A 413 -27.94 2.86 2.70
C TYR A 413 -28.58 2.05 3.82
N LYS A 414 -27.87 1.02 4.29
CA LYS A 414 -28.17 0.31 5.53
C LYS A 414 -26.87 0.21 6.32
N LYS A 415 -26.93 0.54 7.61
CA LYS A 415 -25.76 0.52 8.48
C LYS A 415 -25.17 -0.89 8.53
N GLY A 416 -23.87 -1.01 8.31
CA GLY A 416 -23.15 -2.29 8.31
C GLY A 416 -23.32 -3.14 7.04
N GLU A 417 -24.02 -2.63 6.02
CA GLU A 417 -24.12 -3.25 4.70
C GLU A 417 -23.37 -2.42 3.65
N TRP A 418 -23.06 -3.04 2.52
CA TRP A 418 -22.44 -2.34 1.40
C TRP A 418 -23.38 -1.30 0.78
N TYR A 419 -22.84 -0.13 0.48
CA TYR A 419 -23.50 1.04 -0.07
C TYR A 419 -22.90 1.40 -1.45
N LEU A 420 -23.12 0.53 -2.44
CA LEU A 420 -22.49 0.68 -3.77
C LEU A 420 -23.35 1.43 -4.78
N GLY A 421 -24.65 1.11 -4.87
CA GLY A 421 -25.51 1.69 -5.92
C GLY A 421 -25.15 1.25 -7.35
N VAL A 422 -24.57 0.07 -7.51
CA VAL A 422 -24.33 -0.57 -8.81
C VAL A 422 -24.75 -2.04 -8.75
N ASN A 423 -25.09 -2.62 -9.89
CA ASN A 423 -25.31 -4.05 -10.02
C ASN A 423 -23.95 -4.76 -10.15
N PHE A 424 -23.30 -5.02 -9.02
CA PHE A 424 -21.98 -5.66 -8.99
C PHE A 424 -22.08 -7.14 -9.38
N ARG A 425 -21.49 -7.50 -10.53
CA ARG A 425 -21.53 -8.85 -11.11
C ARG A 425 -20.14 -9.50 -11.22
N GLY A 426 -19.18 -9.04 -10.40
CA GLY A 426 -17.80 -9.52 -10.44
C GLY A 426 -16.96 -8.86 -11.54
N VAL A 427 -15.88 -9.54 -11.94
CA VAL A 427 -14.92 -9.07 -12.95
C VAL A 427 -14.81 -10.05 -14.11
N ASN A 428 -14.39 -9.55 -15.27
CA ASN A 428 -14.19 -10.32 -16.50
C ASN A 428 -12.71 -10.51 -16.79
N MET A 429 -12.27 -11.78 -16.80
CA MET A 429 -10.92 -12.17 -17.17
C MET A 429 -10.82 -12.43 -18.68
N PRO A 430 -9.81 -11.92 -19.38
CA PRO A 430 -9.64 -12.22 -20.80
C PRO A 430 -9.25 -13.69 -21.01
N LYS A 431 -9.87 -14.38 -21.99
CA LYS A 431 -9.61 -15.80 -22.26
C LYS A 431 -8.25 -16.08 -22.91
N ASP A 432 -7.85 -15.22 -23.84
CA ASP A 432 -6.68 -15.43 -24.70
C ASP A 432 -5.52 -14.48 -24.38
N GLN A 433 -5.55 -13.83 -23.22
CA GLN A 433 -4.50 -12.90 -22.77
C GLN A 433 -4.16 -13.13 -21.30
N PRO A 434 -2.91 -12.86 -20.88
CA PRO A 434 -2.59 -12.81 -19.46
C PRO A 434 -3.49 -11.84 -18.70
N HIS A 435 -3.92 -12.25 -17.51
CA HIS A 435 -4.75 -11.45 -16.61
C HIS A 435 -3.97 -10.36 -15.88
N GLY A 436 -2.64 -10.44 -15.93
CA GLY A 436 -1.75 -9.44 -15.35
C GLY A 436 -0.29 -9.72 -15.69
N TYR A 437 0.55 -8.75 -15.36
CA TYR A 437 1.97 -8.73 -15.71
C TYR A 437 2.78 -8.13 -14.56
N LEU A 438 4.03 -8.55 -14.42
CA LEU A 438 5.06 -7.70 -13.84
C LEU A 438 5.55 -6.76 -14.95
N SER A 439 5.34 -5.46 -14.78
CA SER A 439 5.62 -4.43 -15.79
C SER A 439 6.72 -3.49 -15.34
N ALA A 440 7.68 -3.20 -16.22
CA ALA A 440 8.67 -2.13 -16.03
C ALA A 440 8.25 -0.88 -16.80
N ILE A 441 7.63 0.05 -16.10
CA ILE A 441 6.92 1.20 -16.65
C ILE A 441 7.83 2.43 -16.64
N ASP A 442 7.86 3.14 -17.76
CA ASP A 442 8.44 4.48 -17.87
C ASP A 442 7.44 5.52 -17.34
N PRO A 443 7.72 6.19 -16.20
CA PRO A 443 6.77 7.11 -15.56
C PRO A 443 6.26 8.23 -16.45
N MET A 444 7.10 8.72 -17.36
CA MET A 444 6.78 9.89 -18.18
C MET A 444 5.89 9.54 -19.37
N THR A 445 5.87 8.28 -19.79
CA THR A 445 5.12 7.83 -20.98
C THR A 445 4.03 6.81 -20.67
N GLY A 446 4.03 6.21 -19.48
CA GLY A 446 3.15 5.09 -19.12
C GLY A 446 3.51 3.78 -19.82
N LYS A 447 4.45 3.78 -20.78
CA LYS A 447 4.78 2.59 -21.57
C LYS A 447 5.67 1.63 -20.80
N SER A 448 5.34 0.34 -20.87
CA SER A 448 6.21 -0.71 -20.36
C SER A 448 7.40 -0.92 -21.30
N LYS A 449 8.63 -0.90 -20.77
CA LYS A 449 9.85 -1.29 -21.50
C LYS A 449 9.93 -2.81 -21.69
N TRP A 450 9.41 -3.55 -20.72
CA TRP A 450 9.20 -4.98 -20.77
C TRP A 450 8.05 -5.37 -19.86
N GLN A 451 7.45 -6.52 -20.14
CA GLN A 451 6.43 -7.15 -19.29
C GLN A 451 6.71 -8.65 -19.19
N MET A 452 6.55 -9.20 -17.99
CA MET A 452 6.53 -10.64 -17.74
C MET A 452 5.11 -11.04 -17.38
N ALA A 453 4.47 -11.85 -18.22
CA ALA A 453 3.12 -12.34 -17.97
C ALA A 453 3.09 -13.27 -16.75
N TRP A 454 2.07 -13.12 -15.91
CA TRP A 454 1.80 -14.06 -14.84
C TRP A 454 1.04 -15.29 -15.39
N PRO A 455 1.52 -16.52 -15.15
CA PRO A 455 0.79 -17.71 -15.57
C PRO A 455 -0.47 -17.89 -14.73
N GLY A 456 -1.63 -17.94 -15.38
CA GLY A 456 -2.91 -18.14 -14.72
C GLY A 456 -3.40 -16.89 -13.97
N GLN A 457 -3.00 -16.75 -12.71
CA GLN A 457 -3.48 -15.70 -11.82
C GLN A 457 -2.53 -14.49 -11.80
N PRO A 458 -3.03 -13.24 -11.82
CA PRO A 458 -2.18 -12.08 -11.63
C PRO A 458 -1.57 -12.07 -10.22
N SER A 459 -0.42 -11.41 -10.09
CA SER A 459 0.20 -11.23 -8.77
C SER A 459 -0.42 -10.05 -8.02
N MET A 460 -0.70 -10.27 -6.74
CA MET A 460 -1.03 -9.25 -5.76
C MET A 460 0.09 -9.10 -4.71
N ALA A 461 1.34 -9.37 -5.09
CA ALA A 461 2.51 -9.09 -4.27
C ALA A 461 3.03 -7.67 -4.51
N GLY A 462 3.70 -7.10 -3.50
CA GLY A 462 4.54 -5.92 -3.71
C GLY A 462 5.79 -6.23 -4.55
N THR A 463 6.46 -5.18 -5.00
CA THR A 463 7.80 -5.30 -5.61
C THR A 463 8.86 -4.61 -4.76
N LEU A 464 10.10 -5.09 -4.88
CA LEU A 464 11.31 -4.52 -4.27
C LEU A 464 12.40 -4.47 -5.34
N SER A 465 13.04 -3.31 -5.53
CA SER A 465 14.17 -3.14 -6.45
C SER A 465 15.48 -2.99 -5.69
N THR A 466 16.60 -3.47 -6.26
CA THR A 466 17.93 -3.33 -5.65
C THR A 466 19.00 -2.81 -6.61
N ALA A 467 20.09 -2.27 -6.07
CA ALA A 467 21.28 -1.88 -6.83
C ALA A 467 21.97 -3.08 -7.54
N GLY A 468 21.60 -4.31 -7.19
CA GLY A 468 22.00 -5.53 -7.90
C GLY A 468 21.31 -5.73 -9.27
N ASN A 469 20.50 -4.76 -9.74
CA ASN A 469 19.64 -4.86 -10.91
C ASN A 469 18.61 -5.98 -10.83
N LEU A 470 18.05 -6.18 -9.64
CA LEU A 470 17.00 -7.17 -9.39
C LEU A 470 15.69 -6.49 -9.02
N VAL A 471 14.59 -7.13 -9.41
CA VAL A 471 13.25 -6.91 -8.88
C VAL A 471 12.80 -8.18 -8.19
N PHE A 472 12.51 -8.10 -6.89
CA PHE A 472 11.91 -9.17 -6.11
C PHE A 472 10.41 -9.00 -6.03
N THR A 473 9.67 -10.09 -6.23
CA THR A 473 8.20 -10.13 -6.08
C THR A 473 7.74 -11.59 -5.91
N GLY A 474 6.44 -11.83 -5.82
CA GLY A 474 5.88 -13.17 -5.63
C GLY A 474 4.67 -13.45 -6.51
N ALA A 475 4.46 -14.73 -6.82
CA ALA A 475 3.30 -15.21 -7.56
C ALA A 475 2.12 -15.51 -6.61
N ALA A 476 0.90 -15.45 -7.15
CA ALA A 476 -0.30 -15.91 -6.44
C ALA A 476 -0.27 -17.42 -6.13
N THR A 477 0.57 -18.19 -6.81
CA THR A 477 0.82 -19.63 -6.62
C THR A 477 1.95 -19.94 -5.63
N GLY A 478 2.62 -18.91 -5.09
CA GLY A 478 3.54 -19.03 -3.95
C GLY A 478 5.04 -19.00 -4.26
N GLU A 479 5.40 -18.86 -5.53
CA GLU A 479 6.77 -18.67 -5.98
C GLU A 479 7.25 -17.26 -5.64
N PHE A 480 8.22 -17.13 -4.73
CA PHE A 480 8.99 -15.92 -4.55
C PHE A 480 10.11 -15.87 -5.58
N MET A 481 10.33 -14.74 -6.25
CA MET A 481 11.21 -14.68 -7.41
C MET A 481 12.09 -13.44 -7.45
N ALA A 482 13.22 -13.58 -8.15
CA ALA A 482 14.11 -12.50 -8.53
C ALA A 482 14.16 -12.39 -10.06
N VAL A 483 13.90 -11.19 -10.56
CA VAL A 483 13.81 -10.87 -11.98
C VAL A 483 14.86 -9.82 -12.33
N ASP A 484 15.52 -9.94 -13.49
CA ASP A 484 16.45 -8.90 -13.97
C ASP A 484 15.67 -7.61 -14.29
N ALA A 485 16.01 -6.54 -13.58
CA ALA A 485 15.34 -5.24 -13.67
C ALA A 485 15.40 -4.61 -15.08
N ARG A 486 16.33 -5.05 -15.94
CA ARG A 486 16.57 -4.45 -17.25
C ARG A 486 15.71 -5.06 -18.35
N ASN A 487 15.35 -6.34 -18.23
CA ASN A 487 14.71 -7.09 -19.32
C ASN A 487 13.59 -8.04 -18.88
N GLY A 488 13.30 -8.15 -17.58
CA GLY A 488 12.19 -9.00 -17.11
C GLY A 488 12.51 -10.49 -17.08
N LYS A 489 13.76 -10.91 -17.31
CA LYS A 489 14.15 -12.32 -17.23
C LYS A 489 14.12 -12.80 -15.79
N LYS A 490 13.31 -13.83 -15.49
CA LYS A 490 13.35 -14.56 -14.22
C LYS A 490 14.72 -15.24 -14.05
N LEU A 491 15.41 -14.93 -12.96
CA LEU A 491 16.75 -15.44 -12.67
C LEU A 491 16.75 -16.49 -11.55
N TRP A 492 15.76 -16.43 -10.68
CA TRP A 492 15.61 -17.31 -9.53
C TRP A 492 14.15 -17.34 -9.09
N GLU A 493 13.71 -18.48 -8.57
CA GLU A 493 12.44 -18.62 -7.87
C GLU A 493 12.51 -19.70 -6.79
N PHE A 494 11.62 -19.60 -5.80
CA PHE A 494 11.47 -20.58 -4.73
C PHE A 494 10.00 -20.68 -4.28
N GLN A 495 9.50 -21.90 -4.11
CA GLN A 495 8.12 -22.15 -3.68
C GLN A 495 8.01 -22.08 -2.14
N THR A 496 7.28 -21.09 -1.63
CA THR A 496 7.16 -20.83 -0.18
C THR A 496 6.13 -21.73 0.50
N GLY A 497 4.98 -22.01 -0.13
CA GLY A 497 3.94 -22.88 0.43
C GLY A 497 2.54 -22.27 0.53
N SER A 498 2.37 -20.98 0.24
CA SER A 498 1.08 -20.34 -0.01
C SER A 498 1.27 -19.21 -1.02
N GLY A 499 0.19 -18.68 -1.58
CA GLY A 499 0.23 -17.53 -2.49
C GLY A 499 0.85 -16.30 -1.83
N ILE A 500 1.66 -15.54 -2.57
CA ILE A 500 2.32 -14.36 -2.05
C ILE A 500 1.51 -13.12 -2.41
N ILE A 501 0.97 -12.47 -1.38
CA ILE A 501 0.46 -11.09 -1.45
C ILE A 501 1.24 -10.14 -0.54
N GLY A 502 2.31 -10.63 0.10
CA GLY A 502 3.13 -9.86 1.02
C GLY A 502 4.09 -8.89 0.35
N LEU A 503 4.82 -8.16 1.19
CA LEU A 503 5.73 -7.11 0.77
C LEU A 503 7.18 -7.54 1.01
N PRO A 504 7.98 -7.78 -0.04
CA PRO A 504 9.38 -8.14 0.13
C PRO A 504 10.20 -6.95 0.67
N VAL A 505 11.16 -7.25 1.55
CA VAL A 505 12.16 -6.31 2.06
C VAL A 505 13.55 -6.92 1.96
N THR A 506 14.59 -6.10 1.91
CA THR A 506 15.98 -6.56 2.00
C THR A 506 16.72 -5.76 3.06
N TRP A 507 17.61 -6.43 3.77
CA TRP A 507 18.36 -5.88 4.89
C TRP A 507 19.76 -6.53 4.95
N GLU A 508 20.66 -5.94 5.72
CA GLU A 508 22.03 -6.39 5.88
C GLU A 508 22.35 -6.64 7.36
N HIS A 509 23.13 -7.69 7.64
CA HIS A 509 23.78 -7.83 8.92
C HIS A 509 25.24 -8.22 8.74
N LYS A 510 26.15 -7.40 9.28
CA LYS A 510 27.60 -7.62 9.22
C LYS A 510 28.10 -7.93 7.80
N GLY A 511 27.65 -7.17 6.80
CA GLY A 511 28.07 -7.33 5.40
C GLY A 511 27.39 -8.49 4.65
N LYS A 512 26.45 -9.22 5.26
CA LYS A 512 25.63 -10.24 4.59
C LYS A 512 24.24 -9.70 4.32
N GLN A 513 23.82 -9.74 3.05
CA GLN A 513 22.51 -9.32 2.58
C GLN A 513 21.49 -10.47 2.70
N TYR A 514 20.30 -10.11 3.15
CA TYR A 514 19.14 -10.96 3.29
C TYR A 514 17.95 -10.36 2.56
N VAL A 515 17.02 -11.21 2.12
CA VAL A 515 15.73 -10.80 1.54
C VAL A 515 14.64 -11.57 2.26
N SER A 516 13.61 -10.86 2.75
CA SER A 516 12.51 -11.45 3.50
C SER A 516 11.17 -11.12 2.87
N VAL A 517 10.22 -12.06 2.90
CA VAL A 517 8.87 -11.87 2.36
C VAL A 517 7.85 -12.68 3.15
N VAL A 518 6.64 -12.15 3.28
CA VAL A 518 5.52 -12.89 3.85
C VAL A 518 4.74 -13.58 2.74
N SER A 519 4.39 -14.84 2.98
CA SER A 519 3.58 -15.71 2.14
C SER A 519 2.26 -16.00 2.86
N GLY A 520 1.14 -15.98 2.14
CA GLY A 520 -0.19 -16.26 2.65
C GLY A 520 -1.29 -15.64 1.78
N ALA A 521 -1.96 -16.48 1.00
CA ALA A 521 -2.99 -16.10 0.05
C ALA A 521 -4.24 -15.49 0.73
N GLY A 522 -4.91 -14.55 0.06
CA GLY A 522 -6.12 -13.90 0.57
C GLY A 522 -6.31 -12.51 -0.03
N GLY A 523 -6.85 -11.60 0.78
CA GLY A 523 -7.09 -10.21 0.40
C GLY A 523 -8.18 -10.06 -0.67
N VAL A 524 -8.16 -8.92 -1.36
CA VAL A 524 -9.22 -8.52 -2.30
C VAL A 524 -9.36 -9.48 -3.49
N TRP A 525 -8.27 -10.14 -3.91
CA TRP A 525 -8.33 -11.09 -5.03
C TRP A 525 -9.15 -12.34 -4.67
N ALA A 526 -8.96 -12.87 -3.45
CA ALA A 526 -9.72 -14.02 -2.97
C ALA A 526 -11.23 -13.71 -2.86
N LEU A 527 -11.61 -12.46 -2.56
CA LEU A 527 -13.00 -12.01 -2.48
C LEU A 527 -13.74 -12.15 -3.83
N LEU A 528 -13.04 -12.02 -4.96
CA LEU A 528 -13.64 -12.10 -6.28
C LEU A 528 -13.96 -13.52 -6.75
N GLY A 529 -13.61 -14.54 -5.97
CA GLY A 529 -14.02 -15.92 -6.23
C GLY A 529 -13.36 -16.58 -7.44
N ASP A 530 -12.10 -16.24 -7.74
CA ASP A 530 -11.33 -16.96 -8.76
C ASP A 530 -11.15 -18.43 -8.33
N GLU A 531 -11.79 -19.36 -9.05
CA GLU A 531 -11.78 -20.80 -8.73
C GLU A 531 -10.37 -21.39 -8.62
N ARG A 532 -9.38 -20.79 -9.31
CA ARG A 532 -7.97 -21.22 -9.25
C ARG A 532 -7.37 -21.01 -7.86
N MET A 533 -7.91 -20.11 -7.06
CA MET A 533 -7.52 -19.93 -5.66
C MET A 533 -7.85 -21.16 -4.81
N GLY A 534 -8.82 -21.99 -5.21
CA GLY A 534 -9.13 -23.24 -4.51
C GLY A 534 -7.97 -24.26 -4.49
N GLN A 535 -6.98 -24.09 -5.38
CA GLN A 535 -5.76 -24.91 -5.42
C GLN A 535 -4.57 -24.25 -4.70
N THR A 536 -4.74 -23.02 -4.19
CA THR A 536 -3.68 -22.30 -3.47
C THR A 536 -3.73 -22.68 -1.99
N PRO A 537 -2.67 -23.26 -1.41
CA PRO A 537 -2.72 -23.66 -0.01
C PRO A 537 -2.93 -22.46 0.91
N ALA A 538 -3.77 -22.63 1.93
CA ALA A 538 -3.93 -21.63 2.99
C ALA A 538 -2.74 -21.68 3.97
N GLY A 539 -2.47 -20.55 4.63
CA GLY A 539 -1.47 -20.47 5.69
C GLY A 539 -0.48 -19.33 5.51
N GLY A 540 -0.19 -18.65 6.62
CA GLY A 540 0.75 -17.53 6.68
C GLY A 540 2.13 -17.96 7.15
N SER A 541 3.17 -17.53 6.43
CA SER A 541 4.56 -17.74 6.82
C SER A 541 5.46 -16.59 6.40
N LEU A 542 6.53 -16.36 7.15
CA LEU A 542 7.60 -15.44 6.81
C LEU A 542 8.83 -16.23 6.36
N TRP A 543 9.40 -15.86 5.23
CA TRP A 543 10.57 -16.50 4.64
C TRP A 543 11.72 -15.51 4.56
N THR A 544 12.94 -15.97 4.84
CA THR A 544 14.17 -15.20 4.66
C THR A 544 15.16 -15.98 3.82
N PHE A 545 15.79 -15.31 2.86
CA PHE A 545 16.74 -15.85 1.89
C PHE A 545 18.07 -15.11 1.95
N SER A 546 19.16 -15.81 1.66
CA SER A 546 20.49 -15.19 1.48
C SER A 546 21.35 -16.06 0.56
N LEU A 547 22.52 -15.53 0.17
CA LEU A 547 23.56 -16.35 -0.45
C LEU A 547 24.25 -17.18 0.64
N ASN A 548 24.59 -18.43 0.34
CA ASN A 548 25.33 -19.29 1.27
C ASN A 548 26.78 -18.83 1.44
#